data_AF-A0A8A4TF40-F1
#
_entry.id   AF-A0A8A4TF40-F1
#
_cell.length_a   1.000
_cell.length_b   1.000
_cell.length_c   1.000
_cell.angle_alpha   90.00
_cell.angle_beta   90.00
_cell.angle_gamma   90.00
#
_symmetry.space_group_name_H-M   'P 1'
#
loop_
_entity.id
_entity.type
_entity.pdbx_description
1 polymer ?
#
loop_
_entity_poly.entity_id
_entity_poly.type
_entity_poly.pdbx_seq_one_letter_code
_entity_poly.pdbx_strand_id
1 'polypeptide(L)'
;MTKRTYRQIIVGNQQYRYSIGTPSLGAGYFRLRIWIWEKTRTGAELKVEGSWIRDFWLDAPGEIKRDRFWYKHPAIQPRHIARMIQRALYLGWKPMVKGSPFILVTEDDPYFENR
;
A
#
# COMPACT_ATOMS: atom_id res chain seq x y z
N MET A 1 10.85 -8.77 16.10
CA MET A 1 10.70 -8.88 14.62
C MET A 1 9.22 -8.76 14.28
N THR A 2 8.78 -7.65 13.72
CA THR A 2 7.41 -7.48 13.20
C THR A 2 7.26 -8.42 12.00
N LYS A 3 6.52 -9.53 12.16
CA LYS A 3 6.18 -10.42 11.03
C LYS A 3 5.50 -9.56 9.96
N ARG A 4 6.08 -9.44 8.76
CA ARG A 4 5.39 -8.82 7.62
C ARG A 4 4.20 -9.70 7.28
N THR A 5 3.00 -9.20 7.55
CA THR A 5 1.78 -9.89 7.13
C THR A 5 1.46 -9.51 5.71
N TYR A 6 1.25 -10.56 4.92
CA TYR A 6 0.96 -10.47 3.51
C TYR A 6 -0.52 -10.71 3.29
N ARG A 7 -1.17 -9.88 2.47
CA ARG A 7 -2.57 -10.02 2.07
C ARG A 7 -2.65 -10.29 0.58
N GLN A 8 -3.67 -11.02 0.15
CA GLN A 8 -3.94 -11.27 -1.26
C GLN A 8 -4.97 -10.26 -1.78
N ILE A 9 -4.84 -9.91 -3.06
CA ILE A 9 -5.83 -9.11 -3.78
C ILE A 9 -5.88 -9.57 -5.23
N ILE A 10 -7.06 -9.51 -5.85
CA ILE A 10 -7.25 -9.75 -7.27
C ILE A 10 -7.58 -8.41 -7.92
N VAL A 11 -6.85 -8.05 -8.98
CA VAL A 11 -7.09 -6.83 -9.76
C VAL A 11 -7.15 -7.21 -11.22
N GLY A 12 -8.31 -6.99 -11.86
CA GLY A 12 -8.61 -7.59 -13.15
C GLY A 12 -8.57 -9.12 -13.05
N ASN A 13 -7.80 -9.77 -13.92
CA ASN A 13 -7.61 -11.22 -13.92
C ASN A 13 -6.29 -11.66 -13.27
N GLN A 14 -5.60 -10.76 -12.56
CA GLN A 14 -4.30 -11.06 -11.96
C GLN A 14 -4.33 -11.04 -10.44
N GLN A 15 -3.68 -12.03 -9.83
CA GLN A 15 -3.56 -12.18 -8.40
C GLN A 15 -2.25 -11.56 -7.90
N TYR A 16 -2.38 -10.66 -6.93
CA TYR A 16 -1.27 -10.01 -6.28
C TYR A 16 -1.25 -10.33 -4.78
N ARG A 17 -0.11 -10.06 -4.18
CA ARG A 17 0.07 -10.03 -2.73
C ARG A 17 0.65 -8.69 -2.35
N TYR A 18 0.20 -8.15 -1.22
CA TYR A 18 0.68 -6.89 -0.71
C TYR A 18 1.00 -6.93 0.78
N SER A 19 1.91 -6.07 1.19
CA SER A 19 2.16 -5.74 2.60
C SER A 19 2.28 -4.23 2.73
N ILE A 20 1.90 -3.74 3.90
CA ILE A 20 1.97 -2.33 4.21
C ILE A 20 2.87 -2.13 5.42
N GLY A 21 3.73 -1.11 5.36
CA GLY A 21 4.56 -0.72 6.49
C GLY A 21 4.77 0.79 6.56
N THR A 22 5.10 1.27 7.74
CA THR A 22 5.51 2.65 8.01
C THR A 22 7.00 2.69 8.31
N PRO A 23 7.84 3.19 7.40
CA PRO A 23 9.10 3.80 7.81
C PRO A 23 8.81 4.90 8.86
N SER A 24 9.41 4.75 10.04
CA SER A 24 9.49 5.82 11.02
C SER A 24 10.28 6.97 10.39
N LEU A 25 9.61 8.08 10.15
CA LEU A 25 10.26 9.37 9.95
C LEU A 25 10.12 10.09 11.30
N GLY A 26 11.13 10.87 11.72
CA GLY A 26 11.13 11.51 13.03
C GLY A 26 9.88 12.38 13.30
N ALA A 27 9.76 12.85 14.55
CA ALA A 27 8.75 13.79 15.08
C ALA A 27 7.56 14.12 14.13
N GLY A 28 6.55 13.24 14.11
CA GLY A 28 5.24 13.52 13.53
C GLY A 28 5.06 13.23 12.03
N TYR A 29 6.12 12.84 11.32
CA TYR A 29 6.01 12.43 9.92
C TYR A 29 5.93 10.92 9.81
N PHE A 30 5.06 10.42 8.94
CA PHE A 30 5.14 9.03 8.50
C PHE A 30 5.18 8.99 6.98
N ARG A 31 5.92 8.00 6.48
CA ARG A 31 5.84 7.61 5.08
C ARG A 31 5.18 6.25 5.04
N LEU A 32 4.26 6.08 4.11
CA LEU A 32 3.63 4.80 3.87
C LEU A 32 4.44 4.07 2.79
N ARG A 33 4.76 2.81 3.02
CA ARG A 33 5.29 1.91 2.00
C ARG A 33 4.34 0.74 1.79
N ILE A 34 3.83 0.62 0.57
CA ILE A 34 3.09 -0.56 0.14
C ILE A 34 3.99 -1.32 -0.84
N TRP A 35 4.23 -2.58 -0.54
CA TRP A 35 4.92 -3.51 -1.42
C TRP A 35 3.88 -4.41 -2.06
N ILE A 36 3.89 -4.53 -3.38
CA ILE A 36 3.01 -5.41 -4.14
C ILE A 36 3.85 -6.31 -5.05
N TRP A 37 3.56 -7.59 -5.05
CA TRP A 37 4.17 -8.58 -5.94
C TRP A 37 3.12 -9.52 -6.54
N GLU A 38 3.47 -10.09 -7.68
CA GLU A 38 2.73 -11.19 -8.29
C GLU A 38 2.85 -12.45 -7.40
N LYS A 39 1.83 -13.31 -7.38
CA LYS A 39 1.71 -14.49 -6.50
C LYS A 39 2.98 -15.36 -6.44
N THR A 40 3.66 -15.55 -7.56
CA THR A 40 4.87 -16.37 -7.72
C THR A 40 6.17 -15.66 -7.33
N ARG A 41 6.13 -14.34 -7.07
CA ARG A 41 7.31 -13.48 -6.77
C ARG A 41 8.38 -13.45 -7.87
N THR A 42 8.03 -13.77 -9.10
CA THR A 42 8.99 -13.83 -10.21
C THR A 42 9.16 -12.50 -10.96
N GLY A 43 8.27 -11.53 -10.74
CA GLY A 43 8.26 -10.25 -11.45
C GLY A 43 8.69 -9.03 -10.65
N ALA A 44 8.65 -7.85 -11.28
CA ALA A 44 9.01 -6.58 -10.66
C ALA A 44 8.05 -6.19 -9.53
N GLU A 45 8.61 -5.85 -8.38
CA GLU A 45 7.89 -5.33 -7.22
C GLU A 45 7.35 -3.92 -7.49
N LEU A 46 6.13 -3.62 -7.05
CA LEU A 46 5.62 -2.26 -6.97
C LEU A 46 5.79 -1.72 -5.54
N LYS A 47 6.53 -0.63 -5.42
CA LYS A 47 6.69 0.15 -4.19
C LYS A 47 5.85 1.42 -4.31
N VAL A 48 4.87 1.59 -3.45
CA VAL A 48 4.14 2.86 -3.33
C VAL A 48 4.74 3.65 -2.18
N GLU A 49 5.23 4.85 -2.46
CA GLU A 49 5.73 5.78 -1.44
C GLU A 49 4.86 7.04 -1.39
N GLY A 50 4.42 7.42 -0.20
CA GLY A 50 3.69 8.67 0.01
C GLY A 50 3.99 9.27 1.38
N SER A 51 3.99 10.60 1.46
CA SER A 51 4.03 11.33 2.73
C SER A 51 2.61 11.74 3.08
N TRP A 52 2.19 11.52 4.32
CA TRP A 52 0.92 12.02 4.80
C TRP A 52 1.09 12.39 6.28
N ILE A 53 0.32 13.38 6.75
CA ILE A 53 0.47 14.00 8.09
C ILE A 53 -0.59 13.48 9.08
N ARG A 54 -1.42 12.52 8.69
CA ARG A 54 -2.50 11.95 9.53
C ARG A 54 -2.44 10.45 9.64
N ASP A 55 -2.29 9.94 10.86
CA ASP A 55 -2.24 8.51 11.17
C ASP A 55 -3.23 7.73 10.30
N PHE A 56 -2.73 6.97 9.31
CA PHE A 56 -3.55 5.91 8.76
C PHE A 56 -3.58 4.82 9.80
N TRP A 57 -4.78 4.34 10.14
CA TRP A 57 -4.88 2.99 10.68
C TRP A 57 -4.50 2.06 9.54
N LEU A 58 -3.20 1.80 9.46
CA LEU A 58 -2.69 0.57 8.88
C LEU A 58 -3.51 -0.53 9.50
N ASP A 59 -4.16 -1.31 8.66
CA ASP A 59 -4.77 -2.57 9.07
C ASP A 59 -3.63 -3.54 9.44
N ALA A 60 -2.95 -3.18 10.54
CA ALA A 60 -1.87 -3.88 11.18
C ALA A 60 -2.53 -5.08 11.87
N PRO A 61 -2.10 -6.30 11.53
CA PRO A 61 -2.76 -7.49 12.04
C PRO A 61 -2.53 -7.59 13.54
N GLY A 62 -3.64 -7.59 14.29
CA GLY A 62 -3.64 -7.89 15.71
C GLY A 62 -4.48 -6.92 16.54
N GLU A 63 -4.50 -5.63 16.20
CA GLU A 63 -5.20 -4.64 17.02
C GLU A 63 -5.64 -3.45 16.16
N ILE A 64 -6.85 -3.51 15.60
CA ILE A 64 -7.60 -2.25 15.43
C ILE A 64 -7.96 -1.83 16.84
N LYS A 65 -7.09 -1.08 17.54
CA LYS A 65 -7.58 -0.35 18.71
C LYS A 65 -8.53 0.67 18.12
N ARG A 66 -9.83 0.39 18.19
CA ARG A 66 -10.84 1.41 17.93
C ARG A 66 -10.70 2.45 19.03
N ASP A 67 -9.69 3.30 18.93
CA ASP A 67 -9.60 4.47 19.78
C ASP A 67 -10.75 5.42 19.42
N ARG A 68 -10.99 6.43 20.25
CA ARG A 68 -12.11 7.36 20.08
C ARG A 68 -11.98 8.23 18.81
N PHE A 69 -10.98 8.01 17.95
CA PHE A 69 -10.73 8.77 16.74
C PHE A 69 -10.61 7.90 15.49
N TRP A 70 -10.87 6.59 15.55
CA TRP A 70 -10.81 5.69 14.39
C TRP A 70 -11.60 6.18 13.16
N TYR A 71 -12.67 6.96 13.35
CA TYR A 71 -13.47 7.59 12.28
C TYR A 71 -12.81 8.82 11.63
N LYS A 72 -11.80 9.42 12.27
CA LYS A 72 -11.01 10.56 11.76
C LYS A 72 -9.81 10.12 10.92
N HIS A 73 -9.54 8.82 10.86
CA HIS A 73 -8.35 8.25 10.26
C HIS A 73 -8.75 7.29 9.14
N PRO A 74 -8.49 7.64 7.86
CA PRO A 74 -8.78 6.71 6.76
C PRO A 74 -7.96 5.43 6.96
N ALA A 75 -8.58 4.28 6.73
CA ALA A 75 -7.88 3.00 6.69
C ALA A 75 -7.53 2.66 5.24
N ILE A 76 -6.37 2.04 5.03
CA ILE A 76 -6.00 1.55 3.70
C ILE A 76 -6.79 0.28 3.41
N GLN A 77 -7.79 0.41 2.56
CA GLN A 77 -8.65 -0.68 2.16
C GLN A 77 -8.11 -1.38 0.88
N PRO A 78 -8.50 -2.64 0.64
CA PRO A 78 -8.15 -3.34 -0.60
C PRO A 78 -8.50 -2.55 -1.87
N ARG A 79 -9.58 -1.76 -1.88
CA ARG A 79 -9.93 -0.90 -3.01
C ARG A 79 -8.87 0.17 -3.33
N HIS A 80 -8.22 0.72 -2.32
CA HIS A 80 -7.13 1.70 -2.50
C HIS A 80 -5.92 1.00 -3.12
N ILE A 81 -5.60 -0.21 -2.64
CA ILE A 81 -4.54 -1.06 -3.24
C ILE A 81 -4.84 -1.37 -4.71
N ALA A 82 -6.09 -1.72 -5.04
CA ALA A 82 -6.49 -1.97 -6.42
C ALA A 82 -6.30 -0.74 -7.32
N ARG A 83 -6.71 0.45 -6.86
CA ARG A 83 -6.50 1.71 -7.59
C ARG A 83 -5.01 1.98 -7.82
N MET A 84 -4.15 1.76 -6.82
CA MET A 84 -2.69 1.92 -6.94
C MET A 84 -2.08 0.94 -7.96
N ILE A 85 -2.53 -0.33 -7.95
CA ILE A 85 -2.11 -1.34 -8.94
C ILE A 85 -2.49 -0.90 -10.35
N GLN A 86 -3.75 -0.49 -10.55
CA GLN A 86 -4.24 -0.03 -11.85
C GLN A 86 -3.47 1.18 -12.35
N ARG A 87 -3.18 2.15 -11.47
CA ARG A 87 -2.39 3.33 -11.80
C ARG A 87 -0.95 2.97 -12.18
N ALA A 88 -0.31 2.09 -11.42
CA ALA A 88 1.04 1.64 -11.73
C ALA A 88 1.10 0.91 -13.08
N LEU A 89 0.13 0.02 -13.37
CA LEU A 89 0.01 -0.63 -14.67
C LEU A 89 -0.13 0.39 -15.81
N TYR A 90 -0.98 1.40 -15.62
CA TYR A 90 -1.14 2.51 -16.57
C TYR A 90 0.16 3.29 -16.80
N LEU A 91 0.96 3.50 -15.74
CA LEU A 91 2.24 4.20 -15.79
C LEU A 91 3.41 3.31 -16.27
N GLY A 92 3.14 2.08 -16.71
CA GLY A 92 4.14 1.20 -17.32
C GLY A 92 4.82 0.23 -16.36
N TRP A 93 4.29 0.01 -15.15
CA TRP A 93 4.72 -1.10 -14.32
C TRP A 93 4.39 -2.43 -15.02
N LYS A 94 5.41 -3.28 -15.19
CA LYS A 94 5.30 -4.59 -15.83
C LYS A 94 5.48 -5.70 -14.78
N PRO A 95 4.42 -6.14 -14.09
CA PRO A 95 4.51 -7.08 -12.97
C PRO A 95 5.01 -8.48 -13.36
N MET A 96 5.05 -8.82 -14.65
CA MET A 96 5.55 -10.11 -15.16
C MET A 96 7.02 -10.04 -15.62
N VAL A 97 7.61 -8.85 -15.68
CA VAL A 97 9.00 -8.66 -16.11
C VAL A 97 9.86 -8.55 -14.87
N LYS A 98 10.87 -9.41 -14.73
CA LYS A 98 11.84 -9.32 -13.64
C LYS A 98 12.65 -8.03 -13.81
N GLY A 99 12.84 -7.28 -12.72
CA GLY A 99 13.59 -6.05 -12.75
C GLY A 99 13.58 -5.31 -11.43
N SER A 100 14.15 -4.11 -11.44
CA SER A 100 14.13 -3.20 -10.30
C SER A 100 12.68 -2.88 -9.88
N PRO A 101 12.44 -2.62 -8.58
CA PRO A 101 11.12 -2.21 -8.13
C PRO A 101 10.64 -0.96 -8.86
N PHE A 102 9.39 -0.97 -9.32
CA PHE A 102 8.72 0.21 -9.83
C PHE A 102 8.26 1.06 -8.65
N ILE A 103 8.63 2.34 -8.63
CA ILE A 103 8.28 3.26 -7.55
C ILE A 103 7.13 4.14 -8.02
N LEU A 104 5.97 3.97 -7.39
CA LEU A 104 4.84 4.87 -7.53
C LEU A 104 4.89 5.88 -6.38
N VAL A 105 5.19 7.14 -6.70
CA VAL A 105 5.12 8.23 -5.72
C VAL A 105 3.72 8.80 -5.71
N THR A 106 3.09 8.86 -4.54
CA THR A 106 1.79 9.50 -4.32
C THR A 106 2.00 10.74 -3.45
N GLU A 107 2.05 11.92 -4.05
CA GLU A 107 2.07 13.20 -3.35
C GLU A 107 0.62 13.73 -3.26
N ASP A 108 0.11 13.97 -2.05
CA ASP A 108 -1.15 14.67 -1.75
C ASP A 108 -2.41 14.37 -2.61
N ASP A 109 -2.54 13.15 -3.13
CA ASP A 109 -3.60 12.76 -4.09
C ASP A 109 -4.78 12.01 -3.39
N PRO A 110 -6.02 12.04 -3.93
CA PRO A 110 -7.25 11.57 -3.29
C PRO A 110 -7.42 10.04 -3.29
N TYR A 111 -6.33 9.25 -3.32
CA TYR A 111 -6.39 7.79 -3.33
C TYR A 111 -7.12 7.21 -2.11
N PHE A 112 -7.20 7.98 -1.04
CA PHE A 112 -7.83 7.63 0.23
C PHE A 112 -9.20 8.31 0.45
N GLU A 113 -9.74 9.04 -0.54
CA GLU A 113 -11.09 9.60 -0.45
C GLU A 113 -12.14 8.49 -0.53
N ASN A 114 -13.07 8.48 0.44
CA ASN A 114 -14.20 7.55 0.55
C ASN A 114 -15.35 7.89 -0.43
N ARG A 115 -15.04 8.30 -1.67
CA ARG A 115 -16.08 8.44 -2.70
C ARG A 115 -16.44 7.09 -3.31
#